data_AF-A0A8K0GKN4-F1
#
_entry.id   AF-A0A8K0GKN4-F1
#
_cell.length_a   1.000
_cell.length_b   1.000
_cell.length_c   1.000
_cell.angle_alpha   90.00
_cell.angle_beta   90.00
_cell.angle_gamma   90.00
#
_symmetry.space_group_name_H-M   'P 1'
#
loop_
_entity.id
_entity.type
_entity.pdbx_description
1 polymer ?
#
loop_
_entity_poly.entity_id
_entity_poly.type
_entity_poly.pdbx_seq_one_letter_code
_entity_poly.pdbx_strand_id
1 'polypeptide(L)'
;MADDSIEIIEPFDYHPCNSPRGMLYYDLNVLTSEQQTELNKFKRDVVREDERYLAKHPEVRALVALITRQVLKYRPRTDLPQFIGSFFSRPKLDIEDEIQRYIEER
;
A
#
# COMPACT_ATOMS: atom_id res chain seq x y z
N MET A 1 -36.06 -11.38 -16.01
CA MET A 1 -35.05 -12.45 -16.16
C MET A 1 -34.15 -12.32 -14.96
N ALA A 2 -34.16 -13.31 -14.07
CA ALA A 2 -33.27 -13.33 -12.92
C ALA A 2 -31.89 -13.80 -13.40
N ASP A 3 -30.85 -13.19 -12.85
CA ASP A 3 -29.47 -13.53 -13.14
C ASP A 3 -29.15 -14.85 -12.42
N ASP A 4 -28.98 -15.94 -13.18
CA ASP A 4 -28.66 -17.28 -12.69
C ASP A 4 -27.14 -17.49 -12.55
N SER A 5 -26.34 -16.42 -12.49
CA SER A 5 -24.90 -16.55 -12.29
C SER A 5 -24.59 -17.08 -10.88
N ILE A 6 -23.95 -18.24 -10.83
CA ILE A 6 -23.45 -18.84 -9.59
C ILE A 6 -22.27 -17.98 -9.12
N GLU A 7 -22.41 -17.30 -7.99
CA GLU A 7 -21.27 -16.64 -7.33
C GLU A 7 -20.30 -17.70 -6.81
N ILE A 8 -19.31 -18.05 -7.64
CA ILE A 8 -18.17 -18.83 -7.20
C ILE A 8 -17.27 -17.88 -6.41
N ILE A 9 -17.48 -17.83 -5.09
CA ILE A 9 -16.55 -17.17 -4.17
C ILE A 9 -15.30 -18.06 -4.10
N GLU A 10 -14.37 -17.87 -5.03
CA GLU A 10 -13.05 -18.49 -4.92
C GLU A 10 -12.38 -17.94 -3.65
N PRO A 11 -11.93 -18.80 -2.74
CA PRO A 11 -11.17 -18.35 -1.57
C PRO A 11 -9.89 -17.70 -2.09
N PHE A 12 -9.77 -16.38 -1.92
CA PHE A 12 -8.57 -15.63 -2.28
C PHE A 12 -7.41 -16.06 -1.37
N ASP A 13 -6.76 -17.14 -1.75
CA ASP A 13 -5.54 -17.62 -1.13
C ASP A 13 -4.39 -16.85 -1.79
N TYR A 14 -3.97 -15.74 -1.20
CA TYR A 14 -2.92 -14.89 -1.77
C TYR A 14 -1.56 -15.56 -1.54
N HIS A 15 -1.20 -16.55 -2.37
CA HIS A 15 0.14 -17.14 -2.36
C HIS A 15 1.05 -16.35 -3.32
N PRO A 16 2.31 -16.05 -2.97
CA PRO A 16 3.26 -15.39 -3.89
C PRO A 16 3.51 -16.11 -5.23
N CYS A 17 3.01 -17.34 -5.38
CA CYS A 17 3.07 -18.15 -6.59
C CYS A 17 1.78 -18.08 -7.42
N ASN A 18 0.73 -17.44 -6.92
CA ASN A 18 -0.52 -17.27 -7.65
C ASN A 18 -0.34 -16.10 -8.61
N SER A 19 -0.32 -16.41 -9.91
CA SER A 19 -0.23 -15.40 -10.95
C SER A 19 -1.48 -14.50 -10.87
N PRO A 20 -1.33 -13.16 -10.88
CA PRO A 20 -2.46 -12.25 -10.92
C PRO A 20 -3.40 -12.61 -12.08
N ARG A 21 -4.72 -12.55 -11.86
CA ARG A 21 -5.72 -12.82 -12.92
C ARG A 21 -5.39 -11.98 -14.17
N GLY A 22 -5.22 -12.65 -15.31
CA GLY A 22 -4.87 -12.01 -16.58
C GLY A 22 -3.35 -12.00 -16.91
N MET A 23 -2.51 -12.55 -16.05
CA MET A 23 -1.10 -12.85 -16.37
C MET A 23 -0.91 -14.36 -16.59
N LEU A 24 -0.08 -14.72 -17.57
CA LEU A 24 0.48 -16.08 -17.68
C LEU A 24 1.31 -16.37 -16.41
N TYR A 25 1.68 -17.63 -16.16
CA TYR A 25 2.60 -18.01 -15.09
C TYR A 25 3.82 -17.06 -15.06
N TYR A 26 4.36 -16.78 -13.87
CA TYR A 26 5.59 -15.99 -13.68
C TYR A 26 6.79 -16.66 -14.38
N ASP A 27 6.84 -16.58 -15.70
CA ASP A 27 7.93 -17.09 -16.51
C ASP A 27 9.02 -16.03 -16.56
N LEU A 28 10.01 -16.23 -15.69
CA LEU A 28 11.18 -15.37 -15.55
C LEU A 28 12.06 -15.37 -16.82
N ASN A 29 11.79 -16.25 -17.79
CA ASN A 29 12.51 -16.34 -19.06
C ASN A 29 11.81 -15.62 -20.22
N VAL A 30 10.67 -14.95 -19.97
CA VAL A 30 9.95 -14.18 -21.01
C VAL A 30 10.76 -12.98 -21.49
N LEU A 31 11.58 -12.41 -20.60
CA LEU A 31 12.43 -11.27 -20.92
C LEU A 31 13.79 -11.75 -21.42
N THR A 32 14.31 -11.09 -22.46
CA THR A 32 15.70 -11.26 -22.85
C THR A 32 16.62 -10.75 -21.72
N SER A 33 17.88 -11.18 -21.71
CA SER A 33 18.86 -10.74 -20.71
C SER A 33 19.04 -9.21 -20.70
N GLU A 34 18.96 -8.58 -21.86
CA GLU A 34 19.01 -7.12 -22.03
C GLU A 34 17.78 -6.46 -21.40
N GLN A 35 16.57 -6.92 -21.76
CA GLN A 35 15.31 -6.40 -21.21
C GLN A 35 15.25 -6.56 -19.68
N GLN A 36 15.71 -7.70 -19.16
CA GLN A 36 15.76 -7.94 -17.73
C GLN A 36 16.76 -6.99 -17.04
N THR A 37 17.88 -6.67 -17.68
CA THR A 37 18.88 -5.73 -17.17
C THR A 37 18.32 -4.30 -17.14
N GLU A 38 17.64 -3.88 -18.19
CA GLU A 38 16.96 -2.58 -18.25
C GLU A 38 15.85 -2.47 -17.20
N LEU A 39 15.01 -3.51 -17.07
CA LEU A 39 13.97 -3.57 -16.06
C LEU A 39 14.55 -3.47 -14.65
N ASN A 40 15.64 -4.18 -14.37
CA ASN A 40 16.31 -4.13 -13.08
C ASN A 40 16.89 -2.73 -12.79
N LYS A 41 17.48 -2.07 -13.79
CA LYS A 41 17.97 -0.70 -13.67
C LYS A 41 16.81 0.26 -13.36
N PHE A 42 15.74 0.17 -14.14
CA PHE A 42 14.53 0.98 -13.94
C PHE A 42 13.96 0.81 -12.54
N LYS A 43 13.74 -0.43 -12.07
CA LYS A 43 13.25 -0.72 -10.71
C LYS A 43 14.12 -0.08 -9.63
N ARG A 44 15.46 -0.18 -9.77
CA ARG A 44 16.39 0.43 -8.82
C ARG A 44 16.30 1.95 -8.82
N ASP A 45 16.14 2.56 -9.98
CA ASP A 45 16.03 4.01 -10.11
C ASP A 45 14.71 4.53 -9.54
N VAL A 46 13.60 3.81 -9.73
CA VAL A 46 12.31 4.09 -9.07
C VAL A 46 12.43 4.00 -7.56
N VAL A 47 13.00 2.92 -7.00
CA VAL A 47 13.19 2.79 -5.55
C VAL A 47 14.03 3.94 -4.99
N ARG A 48 15.08 4.37 -5.69
CA ARG A 48 15.89 5.52 -5.27
C ARG A 48 15.11 6.83 -5.33
N GLU A 49 14.17 6.98 -6.24
CA GLU A 49 13.30 8.14 -6.33
C GLU A 49 12.29 8.16 -5.17
N ASP A 50 11.64 7.03 -4.90
CA ASP A 50 10.71 6.86 -3.78
C ASP A 50 11.39 7.15 -2.44
N GLU A 51 12.58 6.61 -2.21
CA GLU A 51 13.37 6.87 -0.99
C GLU A 51 13.75 8.36 -0.88
N ARG A 52 14.11 9.01 -1.99
CA ARG A 52 14.40 10.46 -2.01
C ARG A 52 13.15 11.27 -1.72
N TYR A 53 11.98 10.85 -2.20
CA TYR A 53 10.71 11.48 -1.89
C TYR A 53 10.40 11.34 -0.40
N LEU A 54 10.41 10.12 0.14
CA LEU A 54 10.14 9.87 1.57
C LEU A 54 11.11 10.60 2.50
N ALA A 55 12.38 10.72 2.12
CA ALA A 55 13.37 11.47 2.89
C ALA A 55 13.08 12.99 2.92
N LYS A 56 12.56 13.55 1.82
CA LYS A 56 12.19 14.98 1.73
C LYS A 56 10.85 15.30 2.39
N HIS A 57 9.98 14.30 2.56
CA HIS A 57 8.61 14.45 3.02
C HIS A 57 8.39 13.74 4.38
N PRO A 58 8.94 14.27 5.49
CA PRO A 58 8.79 13.67 6.82
C PRO A 58 7.34 13.57 7.29
N GLU A 59 6.45 14.40 6.75
CA GLU A 59 5.00 14.37 6.98
C GLU A 59 4.36 13.04 6.60
N VAL A 60 4.85 12.38 5.54
CA VAL A 60 4.32 11.08 5.10
C VAL A 60 4.61 10.02 6.17
N ARG A 61 5.83 10.02 6.71
CA ARG A 61 6.21 9.12 7.81
C ARG A 61 5.41 9.42 9.07
N ALA A 62 5.19 10.69 9.39
CA ALA A 62 4.37 11.11 10.53
C ALA A 62 2.94 10.59 10.41
N LEU A 63 2.33 10.77 9.25
CA LEU A 63 0.98 10.29 8.95
C LEU A 63 0.86 8.77 9.13
N VAL A 64 1.79 7.99 8.58
CA VAL A 64 1.82 6.53 8.73
C VAL A 64 1.96 6.14 10.20
N ALA A 65 2.83 6.82 10.96
CA ALA A 65 3.00 6.57 12.39
C ALA A 65 1.73 6.89 13.20
N LEU A 66 1.05 7.99 12.92
CA LEU A 66 -0.18 8.40 13.59
C LEU A 66 -1.33 7.41 13.35
N ILE A 67 -1.52 6.96 12.11
CA ILE A 67 -2.53 5.95 11.77
C ILE A 67 -2.20 4.62 12.44
N THR A 68 -0.94 4.20 12.39
CA THR A 68 -0.50 2.97 13.05
C THR A 68 -0.75 3.04 14.55
N ARG A 69 -0.46 4.19 15.18
CA ARG A 69 -0.75 4.44 16.61
C ARG A 69 -2.24 4.33 16.91
N GLN A 70 -3.10 4.89 16.07
CA GLN A 70 -4.56 4.80 16.20
C GLN A 70 -5.03 3.34 16.09
N VAL A 71 -4.61 2.62 15.06
CA VAL A 71 -4.96 1.21 14.86
C VAL A 71 -4.52 0.36 16.04
N LEU A 72 -3.28 0.53 16.52
CA LEU A 72 -2.76 -0.23 17.65
C LEU A 72 -3.41 0.14 18.99
N LYS A 73 -3.88 1.39 19.15
CA LYS A 73 -4.58 1.86 20.35
C LYS A 73 -5.98 1.27 20.44
N TYR A 74 -6.76 1.33 19.35
CA TYR A 74 -8.16 0.91 19.36
C TYR A 74 -8.37 -0.56 18.99
N ARG A 75 -7.38 -1.18 18.33
CA ARG A 75 -7.39 -2.60 17.91
C ARG A 75 -8.73 -3.02 17.33
N PRO A 76 -9.18 -2.39 16.23
CA PRO A 76 -10.45 -2.73 15.60
C PRO A 76 -10.46 -4.22 15.23
N ARG A 77 -11.50 -4.94 15.66
CA ARG A 77 -11.64 -6.38 15.41
C ARG A 77 -12.20 -6.70 14.04
N THR A 78 -12.93 -5.75 13.45
CA THR A 78 -13.61 -5.88 12.16
C THR A 78 -13.45 -4.57 11.39
N ASP A 79 -13.37 -4.66 10.07
CA ASP A 79 -13.38 -3.53 9.14
C ASP A 79 -12.27 -2.48 9.36
N LEU A 80 -11.02 -2.95 9.29
CA LEU A 80 -9.83 -2.09 9.33
C LEU A 80 -9.83 -0.99 8.25
N PRO A 81 -10.23 -1.25 6.99
CA PRO A 81 -10.27 -0.20 5.97
C PRO A 81 -11.20 0.95 6.35
N GLN A 82 -12.41 0.67 6.85
CA GLN A 82 -13.33 1.71 7.30
C GLN A 82 -12.79 2.48 8.51
N PHE A 83 -12.14 1.78 9.44
CA PHE A 83 -11.48 2.43 10.57
C PHE A 83 -10.40 3.42 10.09
N ILE A 84 -9.53 3.00 9.18
CA ILE A 84 -8.51 3.89 8.59
C ILE A 84 -9.17 5.04 7.81
N GLY A 85 -10.24 4.77 7.04
CA GLY A 85 -11.00 5.80 6.33
C GLY A 85 -11.57 6.87 7.25
N SER A 86 -12.06 6.47 8.43
CA SER A 86 -12.56 7.41 9.44
C SER A 86 -11.48 8.34 10.00
N PHE A 87 -10.22 7.87 10.08
CA PHE A 87 -9.09 8.72 10.48
C PHE A 87 -8.87 9.87 9.49
N PHE A 88 -8.96 9.57 8.19
CA PHE A 88 -8.80 10.56 7.12
C PHE A 88 -10.03 11.43 6.88
N SER A 89 -11.19 11.02 7.40
CA SER A 89 -12.42 11.80 7.33
C SER A 89 -12.45 12.95 8.35
N ARG A 90 -11.46 13.04 9.24
CA ARG A 90 -11.30 14.15 10.19
C ARG A 90 -10.92 15.45 9.47
N PRO A 91 -11.18 16.62 10.07
CA PRO A 91 -10.75 17.90 9.52
C PRO A 91 -9.25 17.90 9.20
N LYS A 92 -8.88 18.37 8.01
CA LYS A 92 -7.49 18.38 7.55
C LYS A 92 -6.57 19.15 8.51
N LEU A 93 -7.07 20.25 9.07
CA LEU A 93 -6.34 21.09 10.03
C LEU A 93 -5.91 20.29 11.28
N ASP A 94 -6.80 19.46 11.82
CA ASP A 94 -6.48 18.65 13.01
C ASP A 94 -5.37 17.63 12.70
N ILE A 95 -5.38 17.06 11.49
CA ILE A 95 -4.37 16.10 11.04
C ILE A 95 -3.03 16.82 10.82
N GLU A 96 -3.04 18.00 10.21
CA GLU A 96 -1.85 18.82 9.98
C GLU A 96 -1.19 19.23 11.32
N ASP A 97 -1.99 19.65 12.30
CA ASP A 97 -1.49 19.99 13.64
C ASP A 97 -0.91 18.77 14.38
N GLU A 98 -1.50 17.58 14.21
CA GLU A 98 -0.95 16.33 14.77
C GLU A 98 0.38 15.93 14.10
N ILE A 99 0.46 16.08 12.78
CA ILE A 99 1.69 15.82 12.01
C ILE A 99 2.80 16.77 12.45
N GLN A 100 2.50 18.05 12.56
CA GLN A 100 3.48 19.06 12.95
C GLN A 100 4.02 18.78 14.35
N ARG A 101 3.14 18.46 15.30
CA ARG A 101 3.54 18.03 16.65
C ARG A 101 4.43 16.78 16.63
N TYR A 102 4.09 15.78 15.83
CA TYR A 102 4.91 14.57 15.70
C TYR A 102 6.31 14.86 15.13
N ILE A 103 6.41 15.81 14.18
CA ILE A 103 7.69 16.21 13.60
C ILE A 103 8.53 16.99 14.62
N GLU A 104 7.91 17.86 15.43
CA GLU A 104 8.59 18.66 16.46
C GLU A 104 9.06 17.85 17.68
N GLU A 105 8.31 16.81 18.06
CA GLU A 105 8.66 15.93 19.18
C GLU A 105 9.85 14.99 18.91
N ARG A 106 10.41 15.01 17.68
CA ARG A 106 11.38 14.03 17.19
C ARG A 106 12.75 14.63 16.90
#